data_AF-A0A067T2B1-F1
#
_entry.id   AF-A0A067T2B1-F1
#
_cell.length_a   1.000
_cell.length_b   1.000
_cell.length_c   1.000
_cell.angle_alpha   90.00
_cell.angle_beta   90.00
_cell.angle_gamma   90.00
#
_symmetry.space_group_name_H-M   'P 1'
#
loop_
_entity.id
_entity.type
_entity.pdbx_description
1 polymer ?
#
loop_
_entity_poly.entity_id
_entity_poly.type
_entity_poly.pdbx_seq_one_letter_code
_entity_poly.pdbx_strand_id
1 'polypeptide(L)'
;MVHGDLRTVNVMIKMKDLLHVDDGPEPILMVVDFDWADYELSAFYPAFINMDIPWSGKRGMQILLHHDAELVDKWWAKYPNSLPF
;
A
#
# COMPACT_ATOMS: atom_id res chain seq x y z
N MET A 1 -6.03 11.01 -6.49
CA MET A 1 -4.98 10.16 -7.08
C MET A 1 -5.18 8.77 -6.52
N VAL A 2 -4.96 7.75 -7.34
CA VAL A 2 -4.98 6.34 -6.96
C VAL A 2 -3.60 5.75 -7.17
N HIS A 3 -3.27 4.69 -6.43
CA HIS A 3 -1.98 3.99 -6.54
C HIS A 3 -2.12 2.64 -7.23
N GLY A 4 -3.15 1.86 -6.91
CA GLY A 4 -3.44 0.56 -7.53
C GLY A 4 -2.57 -0.61 -7.06
N ASP A 5 -1.48 -0.37 -6.32
CA ASP A 5 -0.57 -1.42 -5.82
C ASP A 5 -0.19 -1.22 -4.34
N LEU A 6 -1.14 -0.82 -3.49
CA LEU A 6 -0.89 -0.66 -2.06
C LEU A 6 -0.72 -2.01 -1.37
N ARG A 7 0.53 -2.34 -1.05
CA ARG A 7 0.93 -3.58 -0.37
C ARG A 7 2.18 -3.34 0.47
N THR A 8 2.51 -4.28 1.35
CA THR A 8 3.70 -4.20 2.23
C THR A 8 4.99 -3.88 1.49
N VAL A 9 5.16 -4.41 0.27
CA VAL A 9 6.37 -4.19 -0.54
C VAL A 9 6.52 -2.75 -1.05
N ASN A 10 5.42 -2.00 -1.08
CA ASN A 10 5.33 -0.62 -1.56
C ASN A 10 5.17 0.40 -0.41
N VAL A 11 5.41 -0.05 0.83
CA VAL A 11 5.46 0.80 2.02
C VAL A 11 6.86 0.73 2.60
N MET A 12 7.54 1.87 2.65
CA MET A 12 8.84 2.03 3.29
C MET A 12 8.68 2.66 4.67
N ILE A 13 9.46 2.16 5.63
CA ILE A 13 9.56 2.74 6.98
C ILE A 13 10.89 3.47 7.04
N LYS A 14 10.84 4.78 7.29
CA LYS A 14 12.05 5.53 7.61
C LYS A 14 12.38 5.32 9.09
N MET A 15 13.28 4.37 9.35
CA MET A 15 13.83 4.17 10.69
C MET A 15 14.69 5.38 11.08
N LYS A 16 14.65 5.78 12.35
CA LYS A 16 15.66 6.67 12.93
C LYS A 16 17.02 5.97 12.85
N ASP A 17 18.11 6.72 12.82
CA ASP A 17 19.45 6.16 13.05
C ASP A 17 19.40 5.27 14.29
N LEU A 18 19.73 3.98 14.12
CA LEU A 18 19.64 2.90 15.13
C LEU A 18 20.52 3.15 16.38
N LEU A 19 21.20 4.30 16.44
CA LEU A 19 22.18 4.64 17.45
C LEU A 19 21.59 5.39 18.66
N HIS A 20 20.36 5.91 18.61
CA HIS A 20 19.81 6.73 19.70
C HIS A 20 18.45 6.20 20.19
N VAL A 21 18.53 5.36 21.24
CA VAL A 21 17.45 4.79 22.04
C VAL A 21 16.91 5.85 23.02
N ASP A 22 16.44 6.97 22.49
CA ASP A 22 15.59 7.89 23.25
C ASP A 22 14.24 7.92 22.55
N ASP A 23 13.17 7.84 23.36
CA ASP A 23 11.73 7.88 23.05
C ASP A 23 11.39 8.85 21.92
N GLY A 24 11.67 8.42 20.69
CA GLY A 24 11.72 9.25 19.51
C GLY A 24 10.38 9.33 18.80
N PRO A 25 10.18 10.34 17.93
CA PRO A 25 8.91 10.59 17.26
C PRO A 25 8.46 9.40 16.41
N GLU A 26 7.14 9.32 16.21
CA GLU A 26 6.43 8.26 15.49
C GLU A 26 7.13 7.84 14.18
N PRO A 27 7.13 6.53 13.83
CA PRO A 27 7.74 6.05 12.59
C PRO A 27 7.13 6.73 11.37
N ILE A 28 7.97 7.22 10.46
CA ILE A 28 7.50 7.82 9.21
C ILE A 28 7.30 6.72 8.17
N LEU A 29 6.04 6.51 7.77
CA LEU A 29 5.67 5.66 6.65
C LEU A 29 5.71 6.47 5.35
N MET A 30 6.26 5.86 4.30
CA MET A 30 6.26 6.38 2.94
C MET A 30 5.68 5.34 2.00
N VAL A 31 4.77 5.75 1.13
CA VAL A 31 4.29 4.93 0.02
C VAL A 31 5.23 5.15 -1.17
N VAL A 32 5.61 4.08 -1.86
CA VAL A 32 6.52 4.08 -3.00
C VAL A 32 5.97 3.22 -4.13
N ASP A 33 6.62 3.22 -5.30
CA ASP A 33 6.19 2.50 -6.51
C ASP A 33 4.89 3.03 -7.14
N PHE A 34 4.99 4.24 -7.72
CA PHE A 34 3.87 4.93 -8.37
C PHE A 34 3.70 4.57 -9.85
N ASP A 35 4.26 3.44 -10.32
CA ASP A 35 4.24 3.09 -11.76
C ASP A 35 2.83 2.93 -12.33
N TRP A 36 1.83 2.61 -11.50
CA TRP A 36 0.42 2.49 -11.88
C TRP A 36 -0.44 3.68 -11.44
N ALA A 37 0.18 4.63 -10.74
CA ALA A 37 -0.54 5.70 -10.07
C ALA A 37 -0.87 6.84 -11.03
N ASP A 38 -2.11 7.31 -10.96
CA ASP A 38 -2.57 8.49 -11.68
C ASP A 38 -3.83 9.05 -11.01
N TYR A 39 -4.45 10.05 -11.62
CA TYR A 39 -5.81 10.45 -11.31
C TYR A 39 -6.78 9.28 -11.54
N GLU A 40 -7.84 9.22 -10.72
CA GLU A 40 -8.88 8.22 -10.86
C GLU A 40 -9.47 8.27 -12.28
N LEU A 41 -9.81 7.11 -12.84
CA LEU A 41 -10.25 6.92 -14.24
C LEU A 41 -9.15 7.07 -15.30
N SER A 42 -8.01 7.69 -14.98
CA SER A 42 -6.82 7.72 -15.85
C SER A 42 -5.83 6.60 -15.56
N ALA A 43 -5.81 6.10 -14.32
CA ALA A 43 -5.01 4.96 -13.90
C ALA A 43 -5.66 3.62 -14.29
N PHE A 44 -4.86 2.66 -14.76
CA PHE A 44 -5.32 1.32 -15.15
C PHE A 44 -4.40 0.25 -14.56
N TYR A 45 -5.00 -0.86 -14.12
CA TYR A 45 -4.23 -2.07 -13.84
C TYR A 45 -3.55 -2.56 -15.13
N PRO A 46 -2.29 -3.00 -15.07
CA PRO A 46 -1.62 -3.56 -16.23
C PRO A 46 -2.41 -4.71 -16.88
N ALA A 47 -2.21 -4.90 -18.19
CA ALA A 47 -2.81 -6.03 -18.92
C ALA A 47 -2.32 -7.39 -18.38
N PHE A 48 -1.13 -7.41 -17.77
CA PHE A 48 -0.53 -8.58 -17.16
C PHE A 48 -0.20 -8.27 -15.69
N ILE A 49 -0.97 -8.87 -14.78
CA ILE A 49 -0.73 -8.82 -13.33
C ILE A 49 -0.67 -10.25 -12.78
N ASN A 50 0.07 -10.42 -11.69
CA ASN A 50 0.12 -11.68 -10.95
C ASN A 50 -1.25 -11.92 -10.28
N MET A 51 -1.96 -12.97 -10.70
CA MET A 51 -3.31 -13.27 -10.19
C MET A 51 -3.32 -13.93 -8.81
N ASP A 52 -2.16 -14.30 -8.27
CA ASP A 52 -2.04 -14.84 -6.91
C ASP A 52 -2.20 -13.73 -5.85
N ILE A 53 -2.13 -12.47 -6.26
CA ILE A 53 -2.38 -11.32 -5.40
C ILE A 53 -3.88 -10.97 -5.49
N PRO A 54 -4.58 -10.79 -4.35
CA PRO A 54 -6.01 -10.51 -4.32
C PRO A 54 -6.30 -9.02 -4.64
N TRP A 55 -5.99 -8.60 -5.86
CA TRP A 55 -6.27 -7.26 -6.37
C TRP A 55 -7.73 -6.88 -6.20
N SER A 56 -7.98 -5.59 -6.02
CA SER A 56 -9.34 -5.05 -5.92
C SER A 56 -10.00 -4.87 -7.30
N GLY A 57 -9.20 -4.78 -8.36
CA GLY A 57 -9.68 -4.80 -9.75
C GLY A 57 -9.14 -5.96 -10.58
N LYS A 58 -9.33 -5.86 -11.90
CA LYS A 58 -8.90 -6.86 -12.90
C LYS A 58 -7.90 -6.26 -13.89
N ARG A 59 -7.24 -7.12 -14.66
CA ARG A 59 -6.33 -6.72 -15.76
C ARG A 59 -7.00 -5.70 -16.69
N GLY A 60 -6.30 -4.60 -16.96
CA GLY A 60 -6.78 -3.53 -17.86
C GLY A 60 -7.97 -2.74 -17.32
N MET A 61 -8.42 -2.98 -16.10
CA MET A 61 -9.51 -2.23 -15.48
C MET A 61 -8.97 -0.90 -14.94
N GLN A 62 -9.81 0.13 -14.95
CA GLN A 62 -9.50 1.39 -14.25
C GLN A 62 -9.28 1.15 -12.76
N ILE A 63 -8.30 1.84 -12.21
CA ILE A 63 -8.08 1.88 -10.77
C ILE A 63 -8.98 2.96 -10.19
N LEU A 64 -9.81 2.56 -9.21
CA LEU A 64 -10.79 3.42 -8.54
C LEU A 64 -10.36 3.68 -7.11
N LEU A 65 -10.80 4.78 -6.51
CA LEU A 65 -10.41 5.17 -5.15
C LEU A 65 -10.70 4.09 -4.11
N HIS A 66 -11.83 3.39 -4.23
CA HIS A 66 -12.17 2.31 -3.30
C HIS A 66 -11.26 1.08 -3.44
N HIS A 67 -10.63 0.87 -4.60
CA HIS A 67 -9.68 -0.24 -4.77
C HIS A 67 -8.49 -0.11 -3.82
N ASP A 68 -7.96 1.11 -3.64
CA ASP A 68 -6.85 1.39 -2.73
C ASP A 68 -7.25 1.16 -1.27
N ALA A 69 -8.46 1.61 -0.88
CA ALA A 69 -9.00 1.35 0.46
C ALA A 69 -9.11 -0.16 0.72
N GLU A 70 -9.67 -0.92 -0.22
CA GLU A 70 -9.77 -2.38 -0.11
C GLU A 70 -8.41 -3.07 -0.01
N LEU A 71 -7.39 -2.59 -0.74
CA LEU A 71 -6.03 -3.11 -0.64
C LEU A 71 -5.44 -2.88 0.75
N VAL A 72 -5.63 -1.68 1.30
CA VAL A 72 -5.22 -1.35 2.67
C VAL A 72 -5.96 -2.21 3.70
N ASP A 73 -7.27 -2.37 3.57
CA ASP A 73 -8.07 -3.21 4.49
C ASP A 73 -7.62 -4.68 4.46
N LYS A 74 -7.40 -5.24 3.26
CA LYS A 74 -6.88 -6.59 3.08
C LYS A 74 -5.48 -6.76 3.66
N TRP A 75 -4.65 -5.71 3.59
CA TRP A 75 -3.33 -5.71 4.20
C TRP A 75 -3.42 -5.62 5.72
N TRP A 76 -4.21 -4.70 6.26
CA TRP A 76 -4.38 -4.46 7.68
C TRP A 76 -4.97 -5.67 8.42
N ALA A 77 -5.96 -6.34 7.81
CA ALA A 77 -6.59 -7.54 8.38
C ALA A 77 -5.62 -8.71 8.63
N LYS A 78 -4.40 -8.68 8.07
CA LYS A 78 -3.36 -9.68 8.33
C LYS A 78 -2.63 -9.47 9.66
N TYR A 79 -2.76 -8.29 10.27
CA TYR A 79 -2.11 -7.96 11.52
C TYR A 79 -3.10 -8.08 12.69
N PRO A 80 -2.67 -8.63 13.84
CA PRO A 80 -3.52 -8.68 15.01
C PRO A 80 -3.88 -7.26 15.46
N ASN A 81 -5.18 -6.98 15.65
CA ASN A 81 -5.70 -5.69 16.11
C ASN A 81 -5.29 -5.32 17.55
N SER A 82 -4.51 -6.16 18.21
CA SER A 82 -4.01 -5.96 19.57
C SER A 82 -2.53 -6.30 19.61
N LEU A 83 -1.68 -5.28 19.69
CA LEU A 83 -0.37 -5.45 20.30
C LEU A 83 -0.61 -5.69 21.79
N PRO A 84 -0.15 -6.80 22.38
CA PRO A 84 -0.14 -6.93 23.83
C PRO A 84 0.81 -5.86 24.37
N PHE A 85 0.25 -4.85 25.03
CA PHE A 85 1.00 -3.93 25.88
C PHE A 85 1.31 -4.63 27.20
#